data_AF-A0A2I1CVX8-F1
#
_entry.id   AF-A0A2I1CVX8-F1
#
_cell.length_a   1.000
_cell.length_b   1.000
_cell.length_c   1.000
_cell.angle_alpha   90.00
_cell.angle_beta   90.00
_cell.angle_gamma   90.00
#
_symmetry.space_group_name_H-M   'P 1'
#
loop_
_entity.id
_entity.type
_entity.pdbx_description
1 polymer ?
#
loop_
_entity_poly.entity_id
_entity_poly.type
_entity_poly.pdbx_seq_one_letter_code
_entity_poly.pdbx_strand_id
1 'polypeptide(L)'
;MDDPPRRVMVYARVTDIAGDPQRRHNSLGETFCKQILGRDFHAELQPSFYDHVHIPADFDSDQPLKRWFIFDLGVKQQLTAEAVAQMPHSVYMASRQNGELIFIRRDNWVDSAITRARSYIWGGRLEQRIVAEMRERYAHDLSV
;
A
#
# COMPACT_ATOMS: atom_id res chain seq x y z
N MET A 1 -9.47 -11.10 -13.42
CA MET A 1 -10.46 -10.20 -12.78
C MET A 1 -9.66 -9.13 -12.10
N ASP A 2 -9.91 -7.86 -12.41
CA ASP A 2 -9.29 -6.75 -11.69
C ASP A 2 -9.68 -6.85 -10.21
N ASP A 3 -8.68 -6.90 -9.34
CA ASP A 3 -8.90 -6.88 -7.90
C ASP A 3 -9.52 -5.52 -7.51
N PRO A 4 -10.64 -5.48 -6.76
CA PRO A 4 -11.26 -4.22 -6.41
C PRO A 4 -10.32 -3.36 -5.55
N PRO A 5 -10.30 -2.03 -5.76
CA PRO A 5 -9.48 -1.12 -4.97
C PRO A 5 -9.75 -1.29 -3.48
N ARG A 6 -8.68 -1.32 -2.69
CA ARG A 6 -8.77 -1.52 -1.24
C ARG A 6 -7.61 -0.90 -0.50
N ARG A 7 -7.83 -0.58 0.77
CA ARG A 7 -6.77 -0.14 1.68
C ARG A 7 -6.38 -1.28 2.61
N VAL A 8 -5.10 -1.62 2.62
CA VAL A 8 -4.54 -2.67 3.48
C VAL A 8 -3.61 -2.04 4.50
N MET A 9 -3.81 -2.37 5.78
CA MET A 9 -2.90 -1.96 6.84
C MET A 9 -2.18 -3.18 7.40
N VAL A 10 -0.84 -3.16 7.35
CA VAL A 10 0.00 -4.22 7.86
C VAL A 10 0.80 -3.70 9.04
N TYR A 11 0.60 -4.33 10.20
CA TYR A 11 1.42 -4.10 11.37
C TYR A 11 2.56 -5.11 11.39
N ALA A 12 3.78 -4.63 11.20
CA ALA A 12 4.97 -5.48 11.06
C ALA A 12 6.12 -4.97 11.93
N ARG A 13 6.99 -5.89 12.37
CA ARG A 13 8.32 -5.50 12.85
C ARG A 13 9.19 -5.19 11.63
N VAL A 14 9.86 -4.04 11.60
CA VAL A 14 10.64 -3.61 10.44
C VAL A 14 11.79 -4.56 10.12
N THR A 15 12.44 -5.13 11.13
CA THR A 15 13.52 -6.12 10.97
C THR A 15 13.05 -7.53 10.60
N ASP A 16 11.74 -7.81 10.66
CA ASP A 16 11.18 -9.06 10.15
C ASP A 16 11.05 -9.02 8.61
N ILE A 17 11.08 -7.83 8.00
CA ILE A 17 11.01 -7.63 6.55
C ILE A 17 12.40 -7.81 5.95
N ALA A 18 12.54 -8.83 5.10
CA ALA A 18 13.81 -9.17 4.47
C ALA A 18 14.20 -8.19 3.35
N GLY A 19 15.49 -8.19 3.01
CA GLY A 19 16.06 -7.38 1.94
C GLY A 19 16.67 -6.07 2.42
N ASP A 20 16.88 -5.16 1.47
CA ASP A 20 17.45 -3.82 1.72
C ASP A 20 16.52 -3.01 2.65
N PRO A 21 17.03 -2.48 3.78
CA PRO A 21 16.26 -1.62 4.68
C PRO A 21 15.50 -0.49 3.99
N GLN A 22 16.12 0.16 2.99
CA GLN A 22 15.51 1.28 2.26
C GLN A 22 14.36 0.83 1.35
N ARG A 23 14.26 -0.46 1.05
CA ARG A 23 13.21 -1.05 0.21
C ARG A 23 12.16 -1.84 0.97
N ARG A 24 12.24 -1.95 2.31
CA ARG A 24 11.33 -2.78 3.11
C ARG A 24 9.84 -2.50 2.87
N HIS A 25 9.45 -1.25 2.62
CA HIS A 25 8.07 -0.91 2.31
C HIS A 25 7.59 -1.59 1.01
N ASN A 26 8.43 -1.62 -0.03
CA ASN A 26 8.16 -2.32 -1.27
C ASN A 26 8.24 -3.84 -1.09
N SER A 27 9.28 -4.36 -0.43
CA SER A 27 9.43 -5.80 -0.17
C SER A 27 8.22 -6.36 0.59
N LEU A 28 7.69 -5.60 1.56
CA LEU A 28 6.49 -5.97 2.31
C LEU A 28 5.25 -5.98 1.41
N GLY A 29 5.06 -4.96 0.57
CA GLY A 29 3.96 -4.86 -0.39
C GLY A 29 3.99 -5.99 -1.43
N GLU A 30 5.16 -6.25 -2.01
CA GLU A 30 5.43 -7.35 -2.94
C GLU A 30 5.09 -8.70 -2.30
N THR A 31 5.61 -8.96 -1.11
CA THR A 31 5.36 -10.22 -0.39
C THR A 31 3.88 -10.38 -0.06
N PHE A 32 3.22 -9.32 0.43
CA PHE A 32 1.79 -9.35 0.73
C PHE A 32 0.95 -9.62 -0.51
N CYS A 33 1.15 -8.86 -1.59
CA CYS A 33 0.36 -9.03 -2.81
C CYS A 33 0.54 -10.42 -3.41
N LYS A 34 1.77 -10.93 -3.42
CA LYS A 34 2.06 -12.26 -3.94
C LYS A 34 1.39 -13.36 -3.12
N GLN A 35 1.51 -13.33 -1.79
CA GLN A 35 0.99 -14.38 -0.92
C GLN A 35 -0.54 -14.32 -0.72
N ILE A 36 -1.09 -13.11 -0.58
CA ILE A 36 -2.49 -12.91 -0.16
C ILE A 36 -3.42 -12.63 -1.34
N LEU A 37 -2.94 -11.92 -2.36
CA LEU A 37 -3.74 -11.53 -3.52
C LEU A 37 -3.40 -12.31 -4.80
N GLY A 38 -2.28 -13.05 -4.81
CA GLY A 38 -1.85 -13.80 -5.99
C GLY A 38 -1.45 -12.92 -7.17
N ARG A 39 -1.01 -11.68 -6.92
CA ARG A 39 -0.56 -10.73 -7.95
C ARG A 39 0.69 -9.96 -7.53
N ASP A 40 1.35 -9.33 -8.49
CA ASP A 40 2.48 -8.44 -8.22
C ASP A 40 2.04 -7.12 -7.59
N PHE A 41 2.96 -6.49 -6.86
CA PHE A 41 2.78 -5.14 -6.31
C PHE A 41 3.30 -4.11 -7.32
N HIS A 42 2.44 -3.18 -7.74
CA HIS A 42 2.72 -2.23 -8.81
C HIS A 42 3.12 -0.86 -8.26
N ALA A 43 4.31 -0.79 -7.64
CA ALA A 43 4.81 0.46 -7.03
C ALA A 43 5.12 1.58 -8.05
N GLU A 44 5.35 1.21 -9.32
CA GLU A 44 5.62 2.18 -10.38
C GLU A 44 4.35 2.90 -10.80
N LEU A 45 4.43 4.22 -10.92
CA LEU A 45 3.29 5.04 -11.34
C LEU A 45 2.98 4.79 -12.81
N GLN A 46 1.76 4.31 -13.07
CA GLN A 46 1.23 4.16 -14.42
C GLN A 46 -0.08 4.94 -14.57
N PRO A 47 -0.38 5.48 -15.77
CA PRO A 47 -1.64 6.16 -16.05
C PRO A 47 -2.87 5.30 -15.78
N SER A 48 -2.78 3.98 -15.98
CA SER A 48 -3.90 3.05 -15.82
C SER A 48 -4.20 2.77 -14.35
N PHE A 49 -3.19 2.39 -13.56
CA PHE A 49 -3.28 2.21 -12.11
C PHE A 49 -1.89 2.06 -11.48
N TYR A 50 -1.82 2.17 -10.16
CA TYR A 50 -0.63 1.81 -9.37
C TYR A 50 -1.04 1.36 -7.96
N ASP A 51 -0.12 0.74 -7.23
CA ASP A 51 -0.25 0.53 -5.80
C ASP A 51 0.64 1.53 -5.06
N HIS A 52 0.15 2.10 -3.97
CA HIS A 52 0.86 3.11 -3.20
C HIS A 52 1.08 2.64 -1.77
N VAL A 53 2.22 3.00 -1.18
CA VAL A 53 2.54 2.74 0.21
C VAL A 53 2.82 4.03 0.94
N HIS A 54 2.11 4.25 2.04
CA HIS A 54 2.41 5.31 2.99
C HIS A 54 3.54 4.82 3.91
N ILE A 55 4.73 5.36 3.69
CA ILE A 55 5.95 4.91 4.36
C ILE A 55 5.99 5.50 5.77
N PRO A 56 5.98 4.68 6.84
CA PRO A 56 6.09 5.20 8.19
C PRO A 56 7.52 5.65 8.50
N ALA A 57 7.68 6.54 9.49
CA ALA A 57 8.99 6.85 10.04
C ALA A 57 9.69 5.59 10.59
N ASP A 58 11.02 5.55 10.48
CA ASP A 58 11.88 4.47 10.94
C ASP A 58 11.60 3.10 10.30
N PHE A 59 10.97 3.07 9.11
CA PHE A 59 10.69 1.81 8.40
C PHE A 59 11.96 1.03 8.02
N ASP A 60 13.06 1.74 7.85
CA ASP A 60 14.40 1.25 7.49
C ASP A 60 15.30 1.04 8.72
N SER A 61 14.79 1.27 9.94
CA SER A 61 15.59 1.14 11.16
C SER A 61 16.13 -0.28 11.36
N ASP A 62 17.38 -0.40 11.81
CA ASP A 62 17.96 -1.67 12.24
C ASP A 62 17.43 -2.17 13.59
N GLN A 63 16.68 -1.34 14.31
CA GLN A 63 16.04 -1.73 15.56
C GLN A 63 14.75 -2.52 15.30
N PRO A 64 14.36 -3.45 16.19
CA PRO A 64 13.18 -4.32 16.03
C PRO A 64 11.86 -3.58 16.32
N LEU A 65 11.66 -2.43 15.68
CA LEU A 65 10.52 -1.55 15.85
C LEU A 65 9.31 -2.11 15.11
N LYS A 66 8.13 -1.97 15.74
CA LYS A 66 6.87 -2.27 15.06
C LYS A 66 6.31 -0.99 14.43
N ARG A 67 5.88 -1.09 13.18
CA ARG A 67 5.32 0.03 12.41
C ARG A 67 4.09 -0.42 11.64
N TRP A 68 3.21 0.54 11.38
CA TRP A 68 2.05 0.39 10.52
C TRP A 68 2.44 0.81 9.11
N PHE A 69 2.33 -0.12 8.16
CA PHE A 69 2.42 0.16 6.74
C PHE A 69 1.01 0.21 6.19
N ILE A 70 0.70 1.25 5.41
CA ILE A 70 -0.62 1.43 4.80
C ILE A 70 -0.43 1.36 3.29
N PHE A 71 -1.12 0.42 2.66
CA PHE A 71 -1.09 0.19 1.23
C PHE A 71 -2.43 0.55 0.62
N ASP A 72 -2.39 1.40 -0.38
CA ASP A 72 -3.53 1.73 -1.23
C ASP A 72 -3.39 0.95 -2.52
N LEU A 73 -4.21 -0.09 -2.67
CA LEU A 73 -4.08 -1.06 -3.74
C LEU A 73 -5.05 -0.75 -4.88
N GLY A 74 -4.56 -0.76 -6.12
CA GLY A 74 -5.37 -0.49 -7.31
C GLY A 74 -5.82 0.97 -7.43
N VAL A 75 -4.93 1.91 -7.17
CA VAL A 75 -5.20 3.35 -7.29
C VAL A 75 -5.40 3.71 -8.76
N LYS A 76 -6.65 4.02 -9.13
CA LYS A 76 -7.03 4.49 -10.47
C LYS A 76 -7.40 5.98 -10.50
N GLN A 77 -7.79 6.55 -9.37
CA GLN A 77 -8.22 7.94 -9.29
C GLN A 77 -8.09 8.48 -7.87
N GLN A 78 -8.21 9.80 -7.74
CA GLN A 78 -8.38 10.45 -6.45
C GLN A 78 -9.73 10.09 -5.84
N LEU A 79 -9.73 9.84 -4.54
CA LEU A 79 -10.92 9.58 -3.74
C LEU A 79 -10.98 10.57 -2.58
N THR A 80 -12.19 10.96 -2.18
CA THR A 80 -12.39 11.75 -0.95
C THR A 80 -12.16 10.88 0.28
N ALA A 81 -11.94 11.50 1.44
CA ALA A 81 -11.74 10.76 2.70
C ALA A 81 -12.97 9.88 3.04
N GLU A 82 -14.17 10.35 2.73
CA GLU A 82 -15.42 9.63 2.93
C GLU A 82 -15.51 8.41 2.02
N ALA A 83 -15.19 8.57 0.73
CA ALA A 83 -15.18 7.46 -0.23
C ALA A 83 -14.15 6.39 0.16
N VAL A 84 -12.97 6.82 0.62
CA VAL A 84 -11.94 5.91 1.16
C VAL A 84 -12.48 5.19 2.37
N ALA A 85 -13.10 5.88 3.34
CA ALA A 85 -13.63 5.26 4.56
C ALA A 85 -14.69 4.16 4.29
N GLN A 86 -15.43 4.25 3.18
CA GLN A 86 -16.42 3.25 2.77
C GLN A 86 -15.81 2.10 1.96
N MET A 87 -14.57 2.23 1.48
CA MET A 87 -13.93 1.18 0.69
C MET A 87 -13.51 0.00 1.58
N PRO A 88 -13.32 -1.20 0.99
CA PRO A 88 -12.83 -2.34 1.76
C PRO A 88 -11.48 -2.04 2.42
N HIS A 89 -11.45 -2.19 3.74
CA HIS A 89 -10.22 -2.16 4.52
C HIS A 89 -9.89 -3.57 5.01
N SER A 90 -8.60 -3.91 5.02
CA SER A 90 -8.15 -5.15 5.63
C SER A 90 -6.92 -4.91 6.48
N VAL A 91 -6.90 -5.54 7.65
CA VAL A 91 -5.81 -5.38 8.61
C VAL A 91 -5.11 -6.71 8.81
N TYR A 92 -3.78 -6.67 8.76
CA TYR A 92 -2.93 -7.83 8.98
C TYR A 92 -1.86 -7.51 10.00
N MET A 93 -1.48 -8.52 10.77
CA MET A 93 -0.22 -8.54 11.50
C MET A 93 0.75 -9.43 10.73
N ALA A 94 1.95 -8.91 10.46
CA ALA A 94 3.01 -9.65 9.80
C ALA A 94 4.14 -9.96 10.79
N SER A 95 4.63 -11.19 10.75
CA SER A 95 5.77 -11.64 11.56
C SER A 95 6.60 -12.65 10.78
N ARG A 96 7.92 -12.62 10.95
CA ARG A 96 8.79 -13.62 10.34
C ARG A 96 8.79 -14.91 11.15
N GLN A 97 8.51 -16.03 10.50
CA GLN A 97 8.52 -17.38 11.07
C GLN A 97 9.25 -18.33 10.11
N ASN A 98 10.22 -19.09 10.60
CA ASN A 98 11.01 -20.03 9.79
C ASN A 98 11.60 -19.42 8.50
N GLY A 99 12.01 -18.15 8.57
CA GLY A 99 12.60 -17.44 7.43
C GLY A 99 11.58 -16.75 6.52
N GLU A 100 10.29 -17.06 6.62
CA GLU A 100 9.21 -16.52 5.80
C GLU A 100 8.37 -15.48 6.55
N LEU A 101 7.83 -14.51 5.83
CA LEU A 101 6.90 -13.55 6.41
C LEU A 101 5.47 -14.12 6.36
N ILE A 102 4.83 -14.24 7.52
CA ILE A 102 3.47 -14.77 7.67
C ILE A 102 2.52 -13.62 7.99
N PHE A 103 1.36 -13.57 7.31
CA PHE A 103 0.32 -12.58 7.53
C PHE A 103 -0.89 -13.19 8.23
N ILE A 104 -1.27 -12.61 9.37
CA ILE A 104 -2.45 -13.01 10.14
C ILE A 104 -3.46 -11.89 10.07
N ARG A 105 -4.65 -12.19 9.53
CA ARG A 105 -5.76 -11.23 9.42
C ARG A 105 -6.29 -10.84 10.82
N ARG A 106 -6.62 -9.55 10.99
CA ARG A 106 -7.09 -8.94 12.24
C ARG A 106 -8.36 -8.13 12.02
N ASP A 107 -9.47 -8.80 11.75
CA ASP A 107 -10.75 -8.13 11.45
C ASP A 107 -11.24 -7.24 12.60
N ASN A 108 -10.96 -7.63 13.85
CA ASN A 108 -11.29 -6.83 15.03
C ASN A 108 -10.49 -5.52 15.16
N TRP A 109 -9.49 -5.28 14.30
CA TRP A 109 -8.68 -4.05 14.31
C TRP A 109 -9.10 -3.06 13.22
N VAL A 110 -10.04 -3.43 12.35
CA VAL A 110 -10.41 -2.65 11.16
C VAL A 110 -10.82 -1.22 11.52
N ASP A 111 -11.76 -1.03 12.45
CA ASP A 111 -12.26 0.32 12.80
C ASP A 111 -11.17 1.24 13.37
N SER A 112 -10.31 0.68 14.23
CA SER A 112 -9.17 1.41 14.81
C SER A 112 -8.17 1.80 13.73
N ALA A 113 -7.95 0.90 12.77
CA ALA A 113 -7.00 1.10 11.71
C ALA A 113 -7.55 2.08 10.65
N ILE A 114 -8.85 2.04 10.32
CA ILE A 114 -9.53 3.07 9.51
C ILE A 114 -9.32 4.44 10.13
N THR A 115 -9.57 4.56 11.44
CA THR A 115 -9.39 5.81 12.18
C THR A 115 -7.95 6.32 12.09
N ARG A 116 -6.96 5.44 12.24
CA ARG A 116 -5.53 5.76 12.07
C ARG A 116 -5.19 6.19 10.64
N ALA A 117 -5.81 5.58 9.63
CA ALA A 117 -5.54 5.84 8.22
C ALA A 117 -6.22 7.12 7.70
N ARG A 118 -7.09 7.77 8.47
CA ARG A 118 -7.87 8.95 8.02
C ARG A 118 -7.03 10.12 7.51
N SER A 119 -5.83 10.31 8.06
CA SER A 119 -4.93 11.38 7.63
C SER A 119 -4.17 11.06 6.33
N TYR A 120 -4.21 9.81 5.87
CA TYR A 120 -3.47 9.35 4.69
C TYR A 120 -4.34 9.45 3.46
N ILE A 121 -3.94 10.35 2.56
CA ILE A 121 -4.61 10.59 1.28
C ILE A 121 -4.47 9.33 0.43
N TRP A 122 -5.59 8.80 -0.06
CA TRP A 122 -5.59 7.68 -0.98
C TRP A 122 -4.62 7.91 -2.14
N GLY A 123 -3.73 6.95 -2.40
CA GLY A 123 -2.80 6.98 -3.52
C GLY A 123 -1.67 8.00 -3.43
N GLY A 124 -1.59 8.81 -2.38
CA GLY A 124 -0.55 9.84 -2.25
C GLY A 124 -0.83 11.09 -3.09
N ARG A 125 -0.59 12.27 -2.50
CA ARG A 125 -0.92 13.54 -3.16
C ARG A 125 0.01 13.85 -4.34
N LEU A 126 1.28 13.54 -4.20
CA LEU A 126 2.28 13.84 -5.24
C LEU A 126 2.12 12.88 -6.42
N GLU A 127 1.96 11.59 -6.11
CA GLU A 127 1.76 10.51 -7.06
C GLU A 127 0.52 10.73 -7.92
N GLN A 128 -0.59 11.15 -7.31
CA GLN A 128 -1.81 11.52 -8.05
C GLN A 128 -1.60 12.69 -9.01
N ARG A 129 -0.82 13.70 -8.61
CA ARG A 129 -0.48 14.82 -9.49
C ARG A 129 0.35 14.34 -10.68
N ILE A 130 1.39 13.56 -10.43
CA ILE A 130 2.27 12.99 -11.46
C ILE A 130 1.43 12.16 -12.46
N VAL A 131 0.56 11.29 -11.96
CA VAL A 131 -0.28 10.45 -12.82
C VAL A 131 -1.31 11.25 -13.61
N ALA A 132 -1.85 12.34 -13.05
CA ALA A 132 -2.72 13.25 -13.81
C ALA A 132 -1.97 13.89 -14.99
N GLU A 133 -0.76 14.41 -14.75
CA GLU A 133 0.09 14.97 -15.81
C GLU A 133 0.49 13.92 -16.86
N MET A 134 0.72 12.67 -16.46
CA MET A 134 0.98 11.59 -17.41
C MET A 134 -0.24 11.38 -18.31
N ARG A 135 -1.45 11.30 -17.75
CA ARG A 135 -2.70 11.09 -18.50
C ARG A 135 -2.97 12.19 -19.51
N GLU A 136 -2.73 13.44 -19.12
CA GLU A 136 -2.87 14.59 -20.01
C GLU A 136 -1.92 14.50 -21.21
N ARG A 137 -0.66 14.11 -20.99
CA ARG A 137 0.32 13.88 -22.05
C ARG A 137 -0.10 12.74 -22.99
N TYR A 138 -0.48 11.60 -22.43
CA TYR A 138 -0.96 10.45 -23.23
C TYR A 138 -2.20 10.80 -24.07
N ALA A 139 -3.13 11.59 -23.54
CA ALA A 139 -4.31 12.03 -24.28
C ALA A 139 -3.94 12.98 -25.43
N HIS A 140 -2.99 13.88 -25.20
CA HIS A 140 -2.46 14.76 -26.25
C HIS A 140 -1.82 13.96 -27.38
N ASP A 141 -0.95 13.01 -27.07
CA ASP A 141 -0.24 12.18 -28.05
C ASP A 141 -1.17 11.30 -28.90
N LEU A 142 -2.32 10.88 -28.35
CA LEU A 142 -3.34 10.13 -29.09
C LEU A 142 -4.25 11.01 -29.97
N SER A 143 -4.18 12.33 -29.82
CA SER A 143 -4.99 13.30 -30.57
C SER A 143 -4.24 13.99 -31.71
N VAL A 144 -2.94 13.68 -31.88
CA VAL A 144 -2.05 14.15 -32.96
C VAL A 144 -1.82 13.01 -33.95
#